data_AF-K2S1E3-F1
#
_entry.id   AF-K2S1E3-F1
#
_cell.length_a   1.000
_cell.length_b   1.000
_cell.length_c   1.000
_cell.angle_alpha   90.00
_cell.angle_beta   90.00
_cell.angle_gamma   90.00
#
_symmetry.space_group_name_H-M   'P 1'
#
loop_
_entity.id
_entity.type
_entity.pdbx_description
1 polymer ?
#
loop_
_entity_poly.entity_id
_entity_poly.type
_entity_poly.pdbx_seq_one_letter_code
_entity_poly.pdbx_strand_id
1 'polypeptide(L)'
;MAGDQVITAEPVEAVDIIEDFLKTYTKERDYYGRLAEHVKSICENFLSSSAHDALVTCRAKGVRSLRNKLYRRHPEKQYRAEQEIKADIQDLVGVRISLFFPHHKDEVDAILSTKFDVREQLNHPKPAPKGDITEANEFMNAETGRKTAAQKDSTRRLASQSDYENRFRGYQATHYRVLLSGESRSRYFDSTELIEIQVMSVLHSAWSEVEHNILYKRLKGTPSFPERQMLDGLSGLVSVGELYLEQLHTMYKSRIRSDEDLEEPFANKYELGTFLFAKLRDAGLENKYSLSSVELLRKFLSLKCVALNTKRKLDAKLRDINLAAGFRSRFDNPNCPKPNICLLIMEHLYFVPGKDLRPRAPEADEKDLCSILISTIISLDELFPPVHFWEGELTDKERESSSPGASLALENLKWLVRDQAPKNVFLGHKDPLTREEKEKLNQLWGWFRQHPSQTVRFVFDVSRLGVLRQFPEDIALLERTYHLIKDYFEE
;
A
#
# COMPACT_ATOMS: atom_id res chain seq x y z
N MET A 1 -33.42 -58.17 11.06
CA MET A 1 -34.22 -57.35 10.13
C MET A 1 -34.01 -55.90 10.51
N ALA A 2 -33.61 -55.09 9.53
CA ALA A 2 -33.16 -53.72 9.71
C ALA A 2 -34.28 -52.84 10.26
N GLY A 3 -33.96 -52.05 11.29
CA GLY A 3 -34.79 -50.92 11.71
C GLY A 3 -34.35 -49.69 10.95
N ASP A 4 -35.28 -49.10 10.19
CA ASP A 4 -35.12 -47.83 9.51
C ASP A 4 -34.72 -46.74 10.51
N GLN A 5 -33.50 -46.22 10.34
CA GLN A 5 -33.14 -44.93 10.92
C GLN A 5 -33.66 -43.84 9.99
N VAL A 6 -34.68 -43.14 10.48
CA VAL A 6 -35.19 -41.89 9.93
C VAL A 6 -34.02 -40.89 9.82
N ILE A 7 -33.57 -40.65 8.59
CA ILE A 7 -32.69 -39.54 8.25
C ILE A 7 -33.53 -38.28 8.43
N THR A 8 -33.34 -37.55 9.53
CA THR A 8 -33.89 -36.21 9.69
C THR A 8 -33.16 -35.30 8.69
N ALA A 9 -33.81 -35.02 7.56
CA ALA A 9 -33.36 -34.02 6.61
C ALA A 9 -33.28 -32.66 7.30
N GLU A 10 -32.10 -32.03 7.28
CA GLU A 10 -31.96 -30.61 7.60
C GLU A 10 -32.86 -29.79 6.65
N PRO A 11 -33.49 -28.68 7.12
CA PRO A 11 -34.52 -28.01 6.34
C PRO A 11 -33.93 -27.38 5.06
N VAL A 12 -34.54 -27.74 3.93
CA VAL A 12 -34.13 -27.44 2.55
C VAL A 12 -33.92 -25.92 2.29
N GLU A 13 -34.65 -25.05 3.00
CA GLU A 13 -34.60 -23.59 2.81
C GLU A 13 -33.24 -22.95 3.18
N ALA A 14 -32.46 -23.55 4.08
CA ALA A 14 -31.24 -22.95 4.60
C ALA A 14 -30.01 -23.16 3.68
N VAL A 15 -30.04 -24.22 2.86
CA VAL A 15 -29.01 -24.52 1.85
C VAL A 15 -29.15 -23.61 0.64
N ASP A 16 -30.39 -23.25 0.28
CA ASP A 16 -30.67 -22.40 -0.87
C ASP A 16 -30.12 -20.98 -0.69
N ILE A 17 -30.18 -20.39 0.51
CA ILE A 17 -29.64 -19.05 0.78
C ILE A 17 -28.12 -19.00 0.57
N ILE A 18 -27.39 -20.03 1.01
CA ILE A 18 -25.94 -20.12 0.81
C ILE A 18 -25.62 -20.23 -0.68
N GLU A 19 -26.35 -21.08 -1.40
CA GLU A 19 -26.11 -21.29 -2.83
C GLU A 19 -26.50 -20.08 -3.67
N ASP A 20 -27.57 -19.37 -3.32
CA ASP A 20 -27.98 -18.14 -3.98
C ASP A 20 -26.99 -17.00 -3.73
N PHE A 21 -26.54 -16.82 -2.48
CA PHE A 21 -25.45 -15.89 -2.18
C PHE A 21 -24.18 -16.22 -2.97
N LEU A 22 -23.82 -17.51 -3.10
CA LEU A 22 -22.65 -17.93 -3.88
C LEU A 22 -22.81 -17.64 -5.37
N LYS A 23 -24.01 -17.80 -5.95
CA LYS A 23 -24.29 -17.42 -7.34
C LYS A 23 -24.12 -15.91 -7.54
N THR A 24 -24.68 -15.10 -6.66
CA THR A 24 -24.57 -13.63 -6.68
C THR A 24 -23.11 -13.21 -6.54
N TYR A 25 -22.41 -13.70 -5.52
CA TYR A 25 -20.99 -13.43 -5.30
C TYR A 25 -20.12 -13.85 -6.49
N THR A 26 -20.42 -14.96 -7.16
CA THR A 26 -19.67 -15.40 -8.34
C THR A 26 -19.76 -14.39 -9.48
N LYS A 27 -20.92 -13.76 -9.68
CA LYS A 27 -21.12 -12.68 -10.67
C LYS A 27 -20.44 -11.38 -10.25
N GLU A 28 -20.45 -11.08 -8.95
CA GLU A 28 -19.86 -9.87 -8.38
C GLU A 28 -18.37 -9.99 -8.05
N ARG A 29 -17.75 -11.15 -8.25
CA ARG A 29 -16.38 -11.41 -7.79
C ARG A 29 -15.36 -10.41 -8.35
N ASP A 30 -15.57 -9.96 -9.58
CA ASP A 30 -14.71 -8.95 -10.22
C ASP A 30 -14.84 -7.58 -9.55
N TYR A 31 -16.02 -7.23 -9.01
CA TYR A 31 -16.21 -6.03 -8.20
C TYR A 31 -15.36 -6.08 -6.93
N TYR A 32 -15.44 -7.18 -6.15
CA TYR A 32 -14.60 -7.35 -4.96
C TYR A 32 -13.10 -7.39 -5.30
N GLY A 33 -12.75 -7.93 -6.48
CA GLY A 33 -11.37 -7.92 -6.99
C GLY A 33 -10.86 -6.51 -7.26
N ARG A 34 -11.65 -5.68 -7.95
CA ARG A 34 -11.32 -4.27 -8.19
C ARG A 34 -11.24 -3.46 -6.89
N LEU A 35 -12.15 -3.71 -5.94
CA LEU A 35 -12.09 -3.09 -4.62
C LEU A 35 -10.80 -3.48 -3.87
N ALA A 36 -10.39 -4.75 -3.94
CA ALA A 36 -9.15 -5.22 -3.33
C ALA A 36 -7.91 -4.50 -3.92
N GLU A 37 -7.85 -4.35 -5.25
CA GLU A 37 -6.76 -3.61 -5.92
C GLU A 37 -6.77 -2.12 -5.57
N HIS A 38 -7.95 -1.50 -5.46
CA HIS A 38 -8.08 -0.11 -5.02
C HIS A 38 -7.51 0.09 -3.61
N VAL A 39 -7.90 -0.77 -2.66
CA VAL A 39 -7.39 -0.71 -1.28
C VAL A 39 -5.89 -1.00 -1.23
N LYS A 40 -5.41 -1.97 -2.02
CA LYS A 40 -3.98 -2.25 -2.16
C LYS A 40 -3.24 -1.01 -2.64
N SER A 41 -3.72 -0.34 -3.68
CA SER A 41 -3.09 0.89 -4.20
C SER A 41 -3.03 1.98 -3.14
N ILE A 42 -4.11 2.19 -2.36
CA ILE A 42 -4.10 3.13 -1.23
C ILE A 42 -2.99 2.78 -0.23
N CYS A 43 -2.86 1.51 0.15
CA CYS A 43 -1.84 1.04 1.08
C CYS A 43 -0.42 1.20 0.51
N GLU A 44 -0.19 0.79 -0.74
CA GLU A 44 1.12 0.89 -1.42
C GLU A 44 1.57 2.34 -1.57
N ASN A 45 0.66 3.24 -1.94
CA ASN A 45 0.94 4.67 -2.08
C ASN A 45 1.43 5.24 -0.75
N PHE A 46 0.72 4.89 0.33
CA PHE A 46 1.09 5.38 1.64
C PHE A 46 2.45 4.83 2.09
N LEU A 47 2.65 3.50 2.00
CA LEU A 47 3.88 2.86 2.47
C LEU A 47 5.10 3.34 1.68
N SER A 48 4.95 3.50 0.36
CA SER A 48 5.98 4.06 -0.52
C SER A 48 6.31 5.50 -0.17
N SER A 49 5.29 6.31 0.13
CA SER A 49 5.49 7.70 0.53
C SER A 49 6.30 7.77 1.82
N SER A 50 6.00 6.94 2.82
CA SER A 50 6.61 7.02 4.15
C SER A 50 7.94 6.24 4.29
N ALA A 51 8.56 5.85 3.17
CA ALA A 51 9.81 5.08 3.13
C ALA A 51 9.77 3.72 3.86
N HIS A 52 8.60 3.11 4.02
CA HIS A 52 8.46 1.76 4.57
C HIS A 52 8.43 0.75 3.43
N ASP A 53 9.37 -0.19 3.44
CA ASP A 53 9.28 -1.35 2.57
C ASP A 53 8.26 -2.33 3.11
N ALA A 54 7.28 -2.64 2.26
CA ALA A 54 6.29 -3.65 2.51
C ALA A 54 5.82 -4.25 1.19
N LEU A 55 5.49 -5.53 1.20
CA LEU A 55 4.84 -6.20 0.08
C LEU A 55 3.34 -6.19 0.34
N VAL A 56 2.59 -5.47 -0.49
CA VAL A 56 1.14 -5.45 -0.41
C VAL A 56 0.57 -6.38 -1.47
N THR A 57 -0.24 -7.32 -1.03
CA THR A 57 -0.95 -8.25 -1.92
C THR A 57 -2.44 -8.17 -1.62
N CYS A 58 -3.28 -8.46 -2.60
CA CYS A 58 -4.72 -8.45 -2.40
C CYS A 58 -5.40 -9.61 -3.11
N ARG A 59 -6.60 -9.95 -2.65
CA ARG A 59 -7.45 -10.95 -3.28
C ARG A 59 -8.91 -10.74 -2.94
N ALA A 60 -9.76 -11.05 -3.92
CA ALA A 60 -11.15 -11.43 -3.65
C ALA A 60 -11.19 -12.91 -3.24
N LYS A 61 -12.05 -13.24 -2.26
CA LYS A 61 -12.20 -14.60 -1.76
C LYS A 61 -12.59 -15.58 -2.88
N GLY A 62 -11.98 -16.75 -2.90
CA GLY A 62 -12.31 -17.80 -3.89
C GLY A 62 -13.65 -18.46 -3.58
N VAL A 63 -14.50 -18.65 -4.59
CA VAL A 63 -15.87 -19.21 -4.46
C VAL A 63 -15.88 -20.53 -3.68
N ARG A 64 -14.97 -21.47 -4.01
CA ARG A 64 -14.86 -22.76 -3.30
C ARG A 64 -14.49 -22.59 -1.82
N SER A 65 -13.61 -21.64 -1.49
CA SER A 65 -13.21 -21.36 -0.11
C SER A 65 -14.33 -20.70 0.68
N LEU A 66 -15.05 -19.77 0.04
CA LEU A 66 -16.24 -19.13 0.59
C LEU A 66 -17.33 -20.18 0.89
N ARG A 67 -17.66 -21.03 -0.09
CA ARG A 67 -18.60 -22.15 0.09
C ARG A 67 -18.24 -22.99 1.32
N ASN A 68 -17.02 -23.51 1.38
CA ASN A 68 -16.58 -24.33 2.52
C ASN A 68 -16.67 -23.58 3.87
N LYS A 69 -16.39 -22.27 3.88
CA LYS A 69 -16.47 -21.44 5.09
C LYS A 69 -17.92 -21.26 5.55
N LEU A 70 -18.84 -21.01 4.62
CA LEU A 70 -20.27 -20.85 4.90
C LEU A 70 -20.88 -22.14 5.42
N TYR A 71 -20.72 -23.26 4.74
CA TYR A 71 -21.24 -24.56 5.19
C TYR A 71 -20.69 -24.98 6.56
N ARG A 72 -19.42 -24.65 6.86
CA ARG A 72 -18.83 -24.93 8.17
C ARG A 72 -19.45 -24.08 9.29
N ARG A 73 -19.82 -22.84 9.02
CA ARG A 73 -20.34 -21.89 10.03
C ARG A 73 -21.85 -21.93 10.17
N HIS A 74 -22.56 -22.33 9.11
CA HIS A 74 -24.02 -22.32 9.06
C HIS A 74 -24.70 -23.11 10.19
N PRO A 75 -24.21 -24.28 10.66
CA PRO A 75 -24.84 -24.99 11.77
C PRO A 75 -24.95 -24.15 13.06
N GLU A 76 -23.99 -23.25 13.30
CA GLU A 76 -23.99 -22.35 14.46
C GLU A 76 -24.65 -21.00 14.17
N LYS A 77 -24.41 -20.44 12.98
CA LYS A 77 -24.88 -19.09 12.60
C LYS A 77 -26.31 -19.05 12.09
N GLN A 78 -26.80 -20.16 11.53
CA GLN A 78 -28.16 -20.34 11.02
C GLN A 78 -28.63 -19.20 10.10
N TYR A 79 -27.86 -18.92 9.03
CA TYR A 79 -28.16 -17.83 8.09
C TYR A 79 -29.58 -17.93 7.51
N ARG A 80 -30.33 -16.83 7.57
CA ARG A 80 -31.69 -16.66 7.04
C ARG A 80 -31.80 -15.54 6.01
N ALA A 81 -30.76 -14.72 5.87
CA ALA A 81 -30.69 -13.65 4.87
C ALA A 81 -29.25 -13.44 4.39
N GLU A 82 -29.09 -12.94 3.16
CA GLU A 82 -27.77 -12.62 2.59
C GLU A 82 -27.00 -11.57 3.42
N GLN A 83 -27.72 -10.63 4.04
CA GLN A 83 -27.12 -9.61 4.90
C GLN A 83 -26.41 -10.21 6.12
N GLU A 84 -26.92 -11.31 6.67
CA GLU A 84 -26.28 -12.01 7.79
C GLU A 84 -24.98 -12.69 7.36
N ILE A 85 -24.94 -13.21 6.12
CA ILE A 85 -23.73 -13.75 5.52
C ILE A 85 -22.70 -12.64 5.31
N LYS A 86 -23.10 -11.50 4.72
CA LYS A 86 -22.20 -10.35 4.53
C LYS A 86 -21.65 -9.80 5.85
N ALA A 87 -22.45 -9.81 6.92
CA ALA A 87 -21.99 -9.38 8.24
C ALA A 87 -21.02 -10.39 8.91
N ASP A 88 -21.18 -11.69 8.67
CA ASP A 88 -20.33 -12.74 9.26
C ASP A 88 -19.02 -12.98 8.48
N ILE A 89 -19.05 -12.84 7.16
CA ILE A 89 -17.89 -13.06 6.28
C ILE A 89 -17.19 -11.74 5.98
N GLN A 90 -16.18 -11.47 6.80
CA GLN A 90 -15.48 -10.18 6.81
C GLN A 90 -14.26 -10.15 5.88
N ASP A 91 -13.93 -11.29 5.25
CA ASP A 91 -12.76 -11.50 4.39
C ASP A 91 -13.15 -11.77 2.92
N LEU A 92 -14.25 -11.18 2.45
CA LEU A 92 -14.61 -11.18 1.02
C LEU A 92 -13.57 -10.41 0.19
N VAL A 93 -13.15 -9.26 0.71
CA VAL A 93 -11.99 -8.48 0.24
C VAL A 93 -10.88 -8.63 1.26
N GLY A 94 -9.72 -9.12 0.81
CA GLY A 94 -8.54 -9.27 1.65
C GLY A 94 -7.34 -8.53 1.07
N VAL A 95 -6.68 -7.71 1.89
CA VAL A 95 -5.38 -7.10 1.60
C VAL A 95 -4.39 -7.58 2.66
N ARG A 96 -3.17 -7.92 2.24
CA ARG A 96 -2.10 -8.31 3.16
C ARG A 96 -0.91 -7.38 2.96
N ILE A 97 -0.52 -6.73 4.04
CA ILE A 97 0.68 -5.90 4.15
C ILE A 97 1.76 -6.74 4.85
N SER A 98 2.78 -7.14 4.09
CA SER A 98 3.91 -7.92 4.61
C SER A 98 5.11 -7.01 4.85
N LEU A 99 5.42 -6.71 6.11
CA LEU A 99 6.50 -5.83 6.54
C LEU A 99 7.84 -6.56 6.51
N PHE A 100 8.91 -5.90 6.06
CA PHE A 100 10.26 -6.47 6.20
C PHE A 100 10.75 -6.45 7.64
N PHE A 101 10.27 -5.49 8.44
CA PHE A 101 10.61 -5.36 9.85
C PHE A 101 9.36 -5.22 10.72
N PRO A 102 9.16 -6.08 11.74
CA PRO A 102 7.94 -6.09 12.56
C PRO A 102 7.66 -4.78 13.30
N HIS A 103 8.70 -4.08 13.78
CA HIS A 103 8.55 -2.81 14.51
C HIS A 103 7.90 -1.67 13.70
N HIS A 104 7.85 -1.74 12.36
CA HIS A 104 7.10 -0.76 11.55
C HIS A 104 5.58 -0.91 11.66
N LYS A 105 5.09 -1.88 12.44
CA LYS A 105 3.65 -2.10 12.66
C LYS A 105 2.96 -0.86 13.25
N ASP A 106 3.56 -0.22 14.25
CA ASP A 106 2.93 0.96 14.91
C ASP A 106 2.73 2.12 13.92
N GLU A 107 3.66 2.27 12.96
CA GLU A 107 3.53 3.23 11.87
C GLU A 107 2.34 2.83 10.98
N VAL A 108 2.26 1.56 10.56
CA VAL A 108 1.13 1.04 9.76
C VAL A 108 -0.22 1.23 10.47
N ASP A 109 -0.27 1.08 11.80
CA ASP A 109 -1.49 1.28 12.60
C ASP A 109 -1.98 2.73 12.51
N ALA A 110 -1.08 3.69 12.66
CA ALA A 110 -1.40 5.12 12.53
C ALA A 110 -1.91 5.45 11.12
N ILE A 111 -1.35 4.79 10.11
CA ILE A 111 -1.67 4.98 8.69
C ILE A 111 -3.06 4.47 8.39
N LEU A 112 -3.36 3.23 8.78
CA LEU A 112 -4.64 2.60 8.54
C LEU A 112 -5.75 3.37 9.26
N SER A 113 -5.49 3.85 10.47
CA SER A 113 -6.43 4.68 11.24
C SER A 113 -6.69 6.06 10.62
N THR A 114 -5.77 6.56 9.80
CA THR A 114 -5.92 7.85 9.12
C THR A 114 -6.72 7.73 7.82
N LYS A 115 -6.55 6.63 7.07
CA LYS A 115 -7.14 6.46 5.73
C LYS A 115 -8.42 5.65 5.72
N PHE A 116 -8.63 4.82 6.72
CA PHE A 116 -9.80 3.96 6.81
C PHE A 116 -10.56 4.17 8.11
N ASP A 117 -11.85 3.86 8.05
CA ASP A 117 -12.69 3.77 9.23
C ASP A 117 -12.50 2.36 9.82
N VAL A 118 -11.61 2.27 10.81
CA VAL A 118 -11.24 1.00 11.46
C VAL A 118 -12.35 0.59 12.42
N ARG A 119 -13.08 -0.48 12.06
CA ARG A 119 -14.18 -1.03 12.86
C ARG A 119 -13.71 -2.00 13.93
N GLU A 120 -12.63 -2.74 13.65
CA GLU A 120 -12.10 -3.74 14.57
C GLU A 120 -10.61 -3.99 14.30
N GLN A 121 -9.85 -4.26 15.36
CA GLN A 121 -8.45 -4.66 15.31
C GLN A 121 -8.26 -5.94 16.13
N LEU A 122 -7.75 -6.99 15.48
CA LEU A 122 -7.53 -8.31 16.08
C LEU A 122 -6.06 -8.69 16.01
N ASN A 123 -5.43 -8.88 17.16
CA ASN A 123 -4.03 -9.33 17.25
C ASN A 123 -3.98 -10.85 17.38
N HIS A 124 -3.13 -11.48 16.56
CA HIS A 124 -2.83 -12.91 16.57
C HIS A 124 -1.36 -13.15 16.96
N PRO A 125 -1.06 -14.17 17.79
CA PRO A 125 -2.05 -14.93 18.56
C PRO A 125 -2.76 -14.01 19.56
N LYS A 126 -4.01 -14.33 19.93
CA LYS A 126 -4.71 -13.56 20.95
C LYS A 126 -3.87 -13.60 22.24
N PRO A 127 -3.70 -12.46 22.93
CA PRO A 127 -3.00 -12.48 24.20
C PRO A 127 -3.69 -13.47 25.13
N ALA A 128 -2.90 -14.32 25.79
CA ALA A 128 -3.42 -15.24 26.79
C ALA A 128 -4.20 -14.44 27.84
N PRO A 129 -5.34 -14.95 28.33
CA PRO A 129 -6.02 -14.34 29.47
C PRO A 129 -5.02 -14.15 30.61
N LYS A 130 -5.13 -13.05 31.36
CA LYS A 130 -4.39 -12.88 32.61
C LYS A 130 -5.01 -13.80 33.67
N GLY A 131 -4.71 -15.08 33.60
CA GLY A 131 -5.21 -16.15 34.47
C GLY A 131 -4.27 -17.35 34.43
N ASP A 132 -4.36 -18.22 35.43
CA ASP A 132 -3.47 -19.37 35.67
C ASP A 132 -3.20 -20.19 34.40
N ILE A 133 -2.01 -20.78 34.31
CA ILE A 133 -1.43 -21.47 33.13
C ILE A 133 -2.37 -22.55 32.55
N THR A 134 -3.30 -23.08 33.37
CA THR A 134 -4.38 -23.99 32.96
C THR A 134 -5.44 -23.35 32.05
N GLU A 135 -5.76 -22.06 32.20
CA GLU A 135 -6.74 -21.35 31.36
C GLU A 135 -6.17 -20.98 29.98
N ALA A 136 -4.84 -20.78 29.89
CA ALA A 136 -4.16 -20.50 28.62
C ALA A 136 -4.24 -21.71 27.66
N ASN A 137 -4.15 -22.92 28.19
CA ASN A 137 -4.25 -24.17 27.41
C ASN A 137 -5.70 -24.49 27.00
N GLU A 138 -6.71 -24.05 27.78
CA GLU A 138 -8.11 -24.11 27.34
C GLU A 138 -8.43 -23.06 26.26
N PHE A 139 -7.79 -21.88 26.30
CA PHE A 139 -7.94 -20.83 25.30
C PHE A 139 -7.35 -21.20 23.93
N MET A 140 -6.15 -21.81 23.91
CA MET A 140 -5.51 -22.29 22.68
C MET A 140 -6.34 -23.38 21.98
N ASN A 141 -7.00 -24.25 22.74
CA ASN A 141 -7.84 -25.32 22.21
C ASN A 141 -9.22 -24.82 21.72
N ALA A 142 -9.73 -23.70 22.25
CA ALA A 142 -11.05 -23.18 21.90
C ALA A 142 -11.14 -22.58 20.48
N GLU A 143 -10.02 -22.16 19.87
CA GLU A 143 -10.01 -21.62 18.48
C GLU A 143 -10.13 -22.70 17.39
N THR A 144 -10.03 -23.99 17.74
CA THR A 144 -10.25 -25.11 16.78
C THR A 144 -11.71 -25.58 16.68
N GLY A 145 -12.65 -24.88 17.32
CA GLY A 145 -14.08 -25.19 17.32
C GLY A 145 -14.51 -25.84 18.63
N ARG A 146 -15.40 -25.15 19.36
CA ARG A 146 -16.01 -25.65 20.60
C ARG A 146 -16.92 -26.84 20.29
N LYS A 147 -16.54 -28.04 20.72
CA LYS A 147 -17.42 -29.22 20.71
C LYS A 147 -18.43 -29.15 21.85
N THR A 148 -19.71 -29.29 21.54
CA THR A 148 -20.81 -29.34 22.52
C THR A 148 -20.79 -30.62 23.35
N ALA A 149 -21.34 -30.54 24.57
CA ALA A 149 -21.25 -31.55 25.63
C ALA A 149 -21.81 -32.96 25.30
N ALA A 150 -22.57 -33.13 24.22
CA ALA A 150 -23.12 -34.43 23.81
C ALA A 150 -22.12 -35.35 23.05
N GLN A 151 -20.92 -34.85 22.74
CA GLN A 151 -19.87 -35.58 21.99
C GLN A 151 -18.75 -36.12 22.91
N LYS A 152 -19.03 -36.30 24.21
CA LYS A 152 -18.03 -36.65 25.23
C LYS A 152 -17.71 -38.15 25.37
N ASP A 153 -18.57 -39.07 24.92
CA ASP A 153 -18.38 -40.50 25.19
C ASP A 153 -17.75 -41.32 24.04
N SER A 154 -17.99 -40.94 22.78
CA SER A 154 -17.38 -41.64 21.62
C SER A 154 -15.98 -41.14 21.26
N THR A 155 -15.57 -39.98 21.78
CA THR A 155 -14.24 -39.37 21.56
C THR A 155 -13.16 -39.88 22.52
N ARG A 156 -13.54 -40.52 23.64
CA ARG A 156 -12.56 -40.93 24.67
C ARG A 156 -11.66 -42.10 24.25
N ARG A 157 -12.03 -42.88 23.21
CA ARG A 157 -11.23 -44.02 22.72
C ARG A 157 -10.35 -43.71 21.49
N LEU A 158 -10.42 -42.50 20.94
CA LEU A 158 -9.52 -42.02 19.87
C LEU A 158 -8.56 -40.89 20.32
N ALA A 159 -8.69 -40.44 21.58
CA ALA A 159 -7.89 -39.36 22.16
C ALA A 159 -6.55 -39.83 22.77
N SER A 160 -5.91 -40.87 22.22
CA SER A 160 -4.58 -41.32 22.67
C SER A 160 -3.48 -41.15 21.61
N GLN A 161 -3.71 -40.31 20.60
CA GLN A 161 -2.72 -39.97 19.55
C GLN A 161 -2.61 -38.46 19.26
N SER A 162 -3.30 -37.63 20.03
CA SER A 162 -3.40 -36.18 19.85
C SER A 162 -2.88 -35.48 21.09
N ASP A 163 -1.75 -34.77 20.99
CA ASP A 163 -1.49 -33.48 21.65
C ASP A 163 -0.01 -33.15 21.48
N TYR A 164 0.33 -32.52 20.36
CA TYR A 164 1.60 -31.80 20.27
C TYR A 164 1.32 -30.37 20.70
N GLU A 165 1.87 -29.96 21.85
CA GLU A 165 1.81 -28.59 22.33
C GLU A 165 2.89 -27.76 21.62
N ASN A 166 2.46 -26.71 20.93
CA ASN A 166 3.38 -25.82 20.21
C ASN A 166 4.31 -25.11 21.20
N ARG A 167 5.60 -25.11 20.91
CA ARG A 167 6.62 -24.44 21.72
C ARG A 167 6.80 -22.98 21.33
N PHE A 168 6.45 -22.62 20.10
CA PHE A 168 6.55 -21.28 19.56
C PHE A 168 5.17 -20.67 19.34
N ARG A 169 5.12 -19.35 19.20
CA ARG A 169 3.87 -18.57 19.15
C ARG A 169 3.04 -18.80 17.88
N GLY A 170 3.55 -19.53 16.89
CA GLY A 170 2.83 -19.89 15.67
C GLY A 170 2.49 -18.67 14.81
N TYR A 171 1.24 -18.58 14.36
CA TYR A 171 0.75 -17.50 13.51
C TYR A 171 0.72 -16.15 14.22
N GLN A 172 1.49 -15.19 13.71
CA GLN A 172 1.51 -13.81 14.20
C GLN A 172 1.05 -12.84 13.12
N ALA A 173 -0.01 -12.08 13.39
CA ALA A 173 -0.56 -11.09 12.47
C ALA A 173 -1.49 -10.13 13.20
N THR A 174 -1.78 -8.99 12.60
CA THR A 174 -2.85 -8.09 13.07
C THR A 174 -3.85 -7.87 11.95
N HIS A 175 -5.12 -8.16 12.23
CA HIS A 175 -6.19 -8.02 11.26
C HIS A 175 -6.99 -6.78 11.58
N TYR A 176 -7.06 -5.87 10.62
CA TYR A 176 -7.91 -4.68 10.66
C TYR A 176 -9.14 -4.97 9.82
N ARG A 177 -10.32 -4.73 10.38
CA ARG A 177 -11.58 -4.71 9.63
C ARG A 177 -11.95 -3.27 9.42
N VAL A 178 -11.98 -2.85 8.16
CA VAL A 178 -12.05 -1.44 7.81
C VAL A 178 -13.11 -1.16 6.76
N LEU A 179 -13.61 0.07 6.75
CA LEU A 179 -14.43 0.63 5.67
C LEU A 179 -13.67 1.77 4.98
N LEU A 180 -14.02 2.04 3.72
CA LEU A 180 -13.49 3.21 3.01
C LEU A 180 -13.99 4.50 3.68
N SER A 181 -13.06 5.39 4.02
CA SER A 181 -13.34 6.66 4.71
C SER A 181 -12.90 7.87 3.89
N GLY A 182 -13.49 9.04 4.18
CA GLY A 182 -13.02 10.36 3.72
C GLY A 182 -12.53 10.40 2.27
N GLU A 183 -11.25 10.73 2.10
CA GLU A 183 -10.53 10.87 0.82
C GLU A 183 -10.34 9.56 0.04
N SER A 184 -10.46 8.41 0.71
CA SER A 184 -10.31 7.09 0.10
C SER A 184 -11.61 6.56 -0.50
N ARG A 185 -12.72 7.29 -0.32
CA ARG A 185 -14.01 6.99 -0.94
C ARG A 185 -13.92 7.15 -2.45
N SER A 186 -14.55 6.22 -3.14
CA SER A 186 -14.72 6.22 -4.58
C SER A 186 -16.21 6.14 -4.88
N ARG A 187 -16.68 6.84 -5.91
CA ARG A 187 -18.08 6.71 -6.38
C ARG A 187 -18.38 5.31 -6.93
N TYR A 188 -17.33 4.55 -7.28
CA TYR A 188 -17.43 3.21 -7.87
C TYR A 188 -17.56 2.08 -6.85
N PHE A 189 -17.25 2.33 -5.58
CA PHE A 189 -17.23 1.31 -4.53
C PHE A 189 -18.17 1.69 -3.39
N ASP A 190 -18.97 0.74 -2.93
CA ASP A 190 -19.83 0.92 -1.78
C ASP A 190 -18.98 1.10 -0.51
N SER A 191 -19.18 2.23 0.17
CA SER A 191 -18.45 2.57 1.40
C SER A 191 -18.81 1.70 2.61
N THR A 192 -19.82 0.86 2.50
CA THR A 192 -20.25 -0.08 3.55
C THR A 192 -19.62 -1.47 3.43
N GLU A 193 -18.90 -1.74 2.33
CA GLU A 193 -18.21 -3.01 2.13
C GLU A 193 -17.02 -3.16 3.08
N LEU A 194 -17.02 -4.25 3.85
CA LEU A 194 -15.99 -4.52 4.85
C LEU A 194 -14.76 -5.16 4.22
N ILE A 195 -13.60 -4.60 4.55
CA ILE A 195 -12.31 -5.03 4.02
C ILE A 195 -11.46 -5.55 5.18
N GLU A 196 -10.86 -6.73 5.01
CA GLU A 196 -9.87 -7.27 5.94
C GLU A 196 -8.46 -6.91 5.47
N ILE A 197 -7.73 -6.12 6.26
CA ILE A 197 -6.31 -5.81 6.05
C ILE A 197 -5.49 -6.59 7.07
N GLN A 198 -4.63 -7.49 6.61
CA GLN A 198 -3.75 -8.30 7.45
C GLN A 198 -2.33 -7.72 7.44
N VAL A 199 -1.82 -7.29 8.59
CA VAL A 199 -0.46 -6.80 8.76
C VAL A 199 0.37 -7.86 9.48
N MET A 200 1.46 -8.29 8.85
CA MET A 200 2.42 -9.26 9.41
C MET A 200 3.79 -9.06 8.78
N SER A 201 4.84 -9.73 9.26
CA SER A 201 6.12 -9.69 8.56
C SER A 201 6.12 -10.56 7.29
N VAL A 202 7.08 -10.34 6.40
CA VAL A 202 7.31 -11.20 5.23
C VAL A 202 7.58 -12.66 5.65
N LEU A 203 8.34 -12.88 6.73
CA LEU A 203 8.64 -14.23 7.22
C LEU A 203 7.38 -14.92 7.76
N HIS A 204 6.56 -14.23 8.55
CA HIS A 204 5.29 -14.76 9.02
C HIS A 204 4.28 -14.95 7.89
N SER A 205 4.27 -14.08 6.88
CA SER A 205 3.45 -14.23 5.68
C SER A 205 3.77 -15.53 4.95
N ALA A 206 5.05 -15.77 4.66
CA ALA A 206 5.51 -16.99 4.00
C ALA A 206 5.19 -18.24 4.81
N TRP A 207 5.48 -18.23 6.12
CA TRP A 207 5.19 -19.37 6.99
C TRP A 207 3.68 -19.66 7.10
N SER A 208 2.85 -18.61 7.24
CA SER A 208 1.39 -18.76 7.34
C SER A 208 0.76 -19.39 6.09
N GLU A 209 1.35 -19.17 4.92
CA GLU A 209 0.89 -19.78 3.69
C GLU A 209 1.18 -21.30 3.67
N VAL A 210 2.39 -21.69 4.09
CA VAL A 210 2.79 -23.09 4.22
C VAL A 210 1.93 -23.81 5.26
N GLU A 211 1.79 -23.22 6.45
CA GLU A 211 0.95 -23.73 7.52
C GLU A 211 -0.50 -23.89 7.04
N HIS A 212 -1.09 -22.85 6.43
CA HIS A 212 -2.47 -22.91 5.95
C HIS A 212 -2.65 -24.01 4.88
N ASN A 213 -1.69 -24.20 3.98
CA ASN A 213 -1.78 -25.24 2.97
C ASN A 213 -1.72 -26.65 3.59
N ILE A 214 -0.85 -26.88 4.57
CA ILE A 214 -0.70 -28.17 5.24
C ILE A 214 -1.91 -28.48 6.14
N LEU A 215 -2.34 -27.51 6.96
CA LEU A 215 -3.43 -27.71 7.93
C LEU A 215 -4.82 -27.69 7.28
N TYR A 216 -5.05 -26.80 6.31
CA TYR A 216 -6.41 -26.53 5.79
C TYR A 216 -6.65 -27.01 4.36
N LYS A 217 -5.66 -26.97 3.45
CA LYS A 217 -5.87 -27.42 2.06
C LYS A 217 -5.71 -28.93 1.85
N ARG A 218 -5.35 -29.69 2.90
CA ARG A 218 -5.44 -31.16 3.02
C ARG A 218 -5.01 -31.91 1.74
N LEU A 219 -3.70 -32.04 1.53
CA LEU A 219 -3.16 -32.83 0.41
C LEU A 219 -3.53 -34.33 0.47
N LYS A 220 -3.87 -34.86 1.65
CA LYS A 220 -4.69 -36.06 1.98
C LYS A 220 -4.51 -36.33 3.48
N GLY A 221 -5.58 -36.65 4.22
CA GLY A 221 -5.50 -36.98 5.65
C GLY A 221 -5.31 -35.79 6.61
N THR A 222 -5.08 -36.08 7.89
CA THR A 222 -4.70 -35.11 8.93
C THR A 222 -3.18 -35.01 9.00
N PRO A 223 -2.59 -33.82 9.30
CA PRO A 223 -1.16 -33.69 9.53
C PRO A 223 -0.68 -34.74 10.53
N SER A 224 0.46 -35.34 10.27
CA SER A 224 1.14 -36.25 11.18
C SER A 224 1.75 -35.47 12.36
N PHE A 225 2.09 -36.18 13.43
CA PHE A 225 2.79 -35.58 14.57
C PHE A 225 4.14 -34.95 14.17
N PRO A 226 5.00 -35.60 13.35
CA PRO A 226 6.22 -34.98 12.84
C PRO A 226 5.97 -33.72 12.00
N GLU A 227 4.93 -33.68 11.16
CA GLU A 227 4.61 -32.47 10.38
C GLU A 227 4.25 -31.29 11.29
N ARG A 228 3.51 -31.54 12.38
CA ARG A 228 3.23 -30.49 13.39
C ARG A 228 4.49 -30.02 14.11
N GLN A 229 5.38 -30.94 14.49
CA GLN A 229 6.66 -30.59 15.11
C GLN A 229 7.54 -29.74 14.18
N MET A 230 7.57 -30.10 12.89
CA MET A 230 8.31 -29.33 11.89
C MET A 230 7.70 -27.94 11.69
N LEU A 231 6.37 -27.83 11.62
CA LEU A 231 5.68 -26.54 11.50
C LEU A 231 5.99 -25.61 12.69
N ASP A 232 5.94 -26.12 13.91
CA ASP A 232 6.29 -25.37 15.12
C ASP A 232 7.78 -24.99 15.14
N GLY A 233 8.68 -25.92 14.80
CA GLY A 233 10.11 -25.62 14.66
C GLY A 233 10.40 -24.52 13.61
N LEU A 234 9.69 -24.54 12.48
CA LEU A 234 9.77 -23.49 11.46
C LEU A 234 9.27 -22.14 11.99
N SER A 235 8.23 -22.12 12.82
CA SER A 235 7.75 -20.89 13.48
C SER A 235 8.83 -20.30 14.41
N GLY A 236 9.57 -21.17 15.11
CA GLY A 236 10.72 -20.78 15.91
C GLY A 236 11.83 -20.13 15.07
N LEU A 237 12.18 -20.72 13.92
CA LEU A 237 13.16 -20.16 13.00
C LEU A 237 12.73 -18.81 12.42
N VAL A 238 11.45 -18.65 12.10
CA VAL A 238 10.87 -17.36 11.68
C VAL A 238 11.07 -16.30 12.76
N SER A 239 10.75 -16.64 14.02
CA SER A 239 10.89 -15.72 15.15
C SER A 239 12.34 -15.29 15.38
N VAL A 240 13.29 -16.22 15.25
CA VAL A 240 14.74 -15.92 15.34
C VAL A 240 15.20 -15.06 14.16
N GLY A 241 14.70 -15.34 12.95
CA GLY A 241 14.98 -14.56 11.76
C GLY A 241 14.55 -13.10 11.90
N GLU A 242 13.34 -12.86 12.41
CA GLU A 242 12.84 -11.51 12.69
C GLU A 242 13.72 -10.76 13.69
N LEU A 243 14.10 -11.41 14.79
CA LEU A 243 14.99 -10.82 15.79
C LEU A 243 16.32 -10.36 15.15
N TYR A 244 16.93 -11.19 14.30
CA TYR A 244 18.18 -10.81 13.63
C TYR A 244 17.98 -9.71 12.58
N LEU A 245 16.88 -9.72 11.84
CA LEU A 245 16.57 -8.63 10.90
C LEU A 245 16.39 -7.29 11.63
N GLU A 246 15.74 -7.29 12.79
CA GLU A 246 15.59 -6.09 13.64
C GLU A 246 16.94 -5.57 14.16
N GLN A 247 17.82 -6.48 14.60
CA GLN A 247 19.18 -6.12 15.03
C GLN A 247 19.99 -5.54 13.88
N LEU A 248 19.95 -6.17 12.69
CA LEU A 248 20.63 -5.67 11.50
C LEU A 248 20.13 -4.28 11.10
N HIS A 249 18.82 -4.04 11.16
CA HIS A 249 18.23 -2.73 10.90
C HIS A 249 18.67 -1.69 11.92
N THR A 250 18.73 -2.06 13.19
CA THR A 250 19.20 -1.19 14.28
C THR A 250 20.67 -0.80 14.08
N MET A 251 21.52 -1.77 13.71
CA MET A 251 22.92 -1.53 13.36
C MET A 251 23.05 -0.65 12.11
N TYR A 252 22.22 -0.88 11.09
CA TYR A 252 22.20 -0.05 9.88
C TYR A 252 21.82 1.40 10.19
N LYS A 253 20.73 1.63 10.95
CA LYS A 253 20.33 2.97 11.42
C LYS A 253 21.45 3.64 12.24
N SER A 254 22.20 2.88 13.02
CA SER A 254 23.33 3.40 13.82
C SER A 254 24.52 3.83 12.95
N ARG A 255 24.83 3.08 11.88
CA ARG A 255 25.86 3.48 10.90
C ARG A 255 25.45 4.73 10.13
N ILE A 256 24.18 4.86 9.74
CA ILE A 256 23.72 6.08 9.06
C ILE A 256 23.93 7.32 9.95
N ARG A 257 23.78 7.14 11.26
CA ARG A 257 23.99 8.19 12.27
C ARG A 257 25.45 8.43 12.63
N SER A 258 26.40 7.60 12.21
CA SER A 258 27.82 7.84 12.50
C SER A 258 28.37 8.96 11.63
N ASP A 259 29.41 9.62 12.13
CA ASP A 259 30.08 10.74 11.45
C ASP A 259 31.10 10.27 10.40
N GLU A 260 31.27 8.96 10.21
CA GLU A 260 32.28 8.38 9.32
C GLU A 260 32.00 8.69 7.83
N ASP A 261 30.72 8.81 7.45
CA ASP A 261 30.27 8.98 6.04
C ASP A 261 29.63 10.36 5.77
N LEU A 262 30.08 11.41 6.46
CA LEU A 262 29.46 12.74 6.36
C LEU A 262 29.53 13.38 4.96
N GLU A 263 30.52 13.00 4.17
CA GLU A 263 30.77 13.51 2.82
C GLU A 263 30.29 12.56 1.71
N GLU A 264 29.90 11.34 2.06
CA GLU A 264 29.38 10.41 1.06
C GLU A 264 27.96 10.84 0.61
N PRO A 265 27.65 10.69 -0.69
CA PRO A 265 26.29 10.86 -1.16
C PRO A 265 25.32 9.88 -0.51
N PHE A 266 24.09 10.31 -0.20
CA PHE A 266 23.04 9.40 0.24
C PHE A 266 22.84 8.27 -0.78
N ALA A 267 23.13 7.04 -0.37
CA ALA A 267 23.14 5.88 -1.26
C ALA A 267 21.73 5.59 -1.81
N ASN A 268 20.70 5.79 -0.99
CA ASN A 268 19.30 5.52 -1.33
C ASN A 268 18.34 6.39 -0.49
N LYS A 269 17.04 6.31 -0.78
CA LYS A 269 15.99 7.05 -0.06
C LYS A 269 15.96 6.76 1.46
N TYR A 270 16.34 5.56 1.91
CA TYR A 270 16.28 5.21 3.33
C TYR A 270 17.35 5.93 4.15
N GLU A 271 18.54 6.10 3.58
CA GLU A 271 19.61 6.85 4.23
C GLU A 271 19.21 8.31 4.41
N LEU A 272 18.71 8.96 3.35
CA LEU A 272 18.20 10.32 3.42
C LEU A 272 17.01 10.44 4.37
N GLY A 273 16.06 9.51 4.30
CA GLY A 273 14.87 9.50 5.15
C GLY A 273 15.23 9.36 6.63
N THR A 274 16.12 8.42 6.97
CA THR A 274 16.60 8.23 8.35
C THR A 274 17.32 9.47 8.87
N PHE A 275 18.15 10.09 8.03
CA PHE A 275 18.84 11.33 8.36
C PHE A 275 17.84 12.47 8.64
N LEU A 276 16.87 12.70 7.76
CA LEU A 276 15.85 13.74 7.93
C LEU A 276 14.96 13.50 9.14
N PHE A 277 14.52 12.25 9.35
CA PHE A 277 13.72 11.88 10.52
C PHE A 277 14.47 12.16 11.82
N ALA A 278 15.76 11.82 11.90
CA ALA A 278 16.58 12.15 13.06
C ALA A 278 16.64 13.67 13.30
N LYS A 279 16.86 14.47 12.25
CA LYS A 279 16.88 15.94 12.37
C LYS A 279 15.54 16.54 12.80
N LEU A 280 14.43 16.00 12.30
CA LEU A 280 13.09 16.42 12.71
C LEU A 280 12.84 16.09 14.18
N ARG A 281 13.18 14.88 14.61
CA ARG A 281 13.03 14.44 15.99
C ARG A 281 13.90 15.24 16.96
N ASP A 282 15.15 15.50 16.61
CA ASP A 282 16.07 16.30 17.44
C ASP A 282 15.58 17.75 17.57
N ALA A 283 14.77 18.23 16.62
CA ALA A 283 14.09 19.52 16.66
C ALA A 283 12.67 19.48 17.28
N GLY A 284 12.15 18.32 17.66
CA GLY A 284 10.78 18.14 18.18
C GLY A 284 9.67 18.37 17.12
N LEU A 285 9.97 18.12 15.85
CA LEU A 285 9.12 18.39 14.68
C LEU A 285 8.64 17.11 13.98
N GLU A 286 8.95 15.92 14.51
CA GLU A 286 8.64 14.63 13.90
C GLU A 286 7.14 14.41 13.66
N ASN A 287 6.29 15.00 14.51
CA ASN A 287 4.84 14.90 14.37
C ASN A 287 4.24 16.02 13.51
N LYS A 288 5.01 17.08 13.20
CA LYS A 288 4.52 18.27 12.47
C LYS A 288 4.53 18.08 10.96
N TYR A 289 5.52 17.34 10.44
CA TYR A 289 5.70 17.14 9.00
C TYR A 289 5.53 15.68 8.62
N SER A 290 5.07 15.43 7.39
CA SER A 290 5.20 14.10 6.78
C SER A 290 6.55 13.98 6.10
N LEU A 291 7.15 12.78 6.16
CA LEU A 291 8.37 12.44 5.45
C LEU A 291 8.01 11.61 4.21
N SER A 292 7.44 12.29 3.20
CA SER A 292 7.02 11.68 1.95
C SER A 292 7.89 12.06 0.76
N SER A 293 7.91 11.25 -0.30
CA SER A 293 8.59 11.58 -1.55
C SER A 293 10.12 11.74 -1.43
N VAL A 294 10.72 10.97 -0.51
CA VAL A 294 12.14 11.07 -0.15
C VAL A 294 13.07 10.80 -1.35
N GLU A 295 12.68 9.91 -2.26
CA GLU A 295 13.47 9.59 -3.45
C GLU A 295 13.51 10.77 -4.44
N LEU A 296 12.40 11.50 -4.62
CA LEU A 296 12.38 12.72 -5.43
C LEU A 296 13.33 13.78 -4.85
N LEU A 297 13.28 13.99 -3.53
CA LEU A 297 14.22 14.90 -2.87
C LEU A 297 15.67 14.42 -3.04
N ARG A 298 15.96 13.12 -2.89
CA ARG A 298 17.32 12.59 -3.04
C ARG A 298 17.88 12.84 -4.44
N LYS A 299 17.07 12.58 -5.48
CA LYS A 299 17.42 12.89 -6.87
C LYS A 299 17.63 14.39 -7.06
N PHE A 300 16.74 15.22 -6.50
CA PHE A 300 16.86 16.69 -6.56
C PHE A 300 18.15 17.21 -5.88
N LEU A 301 18.48 16.72 -4.68
CA LEU A 301 19.71 17.11 -3.98
C LEU A 301 20.98 16.67 -4.72
N SER A 302 20.88 15.61 -5.53
CA SER A 302 21.99 15.06 -6.32
C SER A 302 22.22 15.81 -7.64
N LEU A 303 21.33 16.72 -8.03
CA LEU A 303 21.51 17.56 -9.21
C LEU A 303 22.78 18.39 -9.08
N LYS A 304 23.57 18.48 -10.16
CA LYS A 304 24.83 19.26 -10.17
C LYS A 304 24.64 20.72 -9.75
N CYS A 305 23.49 21.31 -10.10
CA CYS A 305 23.15 22.67 -9.74
C CYS A 305 22.73 22.83 -8.26
N VAL A 306 22.36 21.75 -7.58
CA VAL A 306 21.98 21.73 -6.16
C VAL A 306 23.17 21.25 -5.30
N ALA A 307 23.68 20.04 -5.59
CA ALA A 307 24.88 19.45 -4.99
C ALA A 307 24.88 19.38 -3.45
N LEU A 308 23.75 19.01 -2.86
CA LEU A 308 23.51 18.91 -1.41
C LEU A 308 23.22 17.47 -0.96
N ASN A 309 23.56 16.46 -1.76
CA ASN A 309 23.24 15.06 -1.49
C ASN A 309 24.15 14.37 -0.46
N THR A 310 24.81 15.11 0.44
CA THR A 310 25.64 14.55 1.53
C THR A 310 25.11 15.00 2.88
N LYS A 311 25.33 14.20 3.94
CA LYS A 311 24.86 14.51 5.30
C LYS A 311 25.36 15.88 5.76
N ARG A 312 26.64 16.19 5.55
CA ARG A 312 27.24 17.47 5.97
C ARG A 312 26.62 18.67 5.25
N LYS A 313 26.52 18.60 3.92
CA LYS A 313 26.00 19.72 3.12
C LYS A 313 24.53 19.96 3.38
N LEU A 314 23.75 18.88 3.48
CA LEU A 314 22.32 18.98 3.80
C LEU A 314 22.12 19.50 5.23
N ASP A 315 22.85 18.99 6.23
CA ASP A 315 22.78 19.46 7.62
C ASP A 315 23.05 20.97 7.74
N ALA A 316 24.12 21.43 7.10
CA ALA A 316 24.45 22.85 7.06
C ALA A 316 23.29 23.67 6.46
N LYS A 317 22.68 23.17 5.38
CA LYS A 317 21.59 23.88 4.73
C LYS A 317 20.28 23.86 5.51
N LEU A 318 19.96 22.76 6.19
CA LEU A 318 18.76 22.67 7.04
C LEU A 318 18.81 23.65 8.21
N ARG A 319 20.00 23.96 8.75
CA ARG A 319 20.19 25.02 9.75
C ARG A 319 19.83 26.40 9.19
N ASP A 320 20.22 26.70 7.95
CA ASP A 320 19.85 27.97 7.29
C ASP A 320 18.34 28.10 7.07
N ILE A 321 17.70 26.98 6.71
CA ILE A 321 16.27 26.93 6.38
C ILE A 321 15.43 27.25 7.64
N ASN A 322 15.90 26.90 8.84
CA ASN A 322 15.18 27.07 10.12
C ASN A 322 13.77 26.44 10.13
N LEU A 323 13.74 25.10 10.11
CA LEU A 323 12.51 24.29 10.10
C LEU A 323 11.53 24.58 11.26
N ALA A 324 12.02 25.14 12.38
CA ALA A 324 11.24 25.44 13.56
C ALA A 324 10.38 26.70 13.44
N ALA A 325 10.73 27.65 12.57
CA ALA A 325 10.05 28.94 12.44
C ALA A 325 8.62 28.87 11.86
N GLY A 326 8.13 27.68 11.51
CA GLY A 326 6.82 27.51 10.88
C GLY A 326 6.86 27.94 9.42
N PHE A 327 7.30 27.03 8.56
CA PHE A 327 7.21 27.23 7.11
C PHE A 327 5.76 27.35 6.67
N ARG A 328 5.45 28.34 5.82
CA ARG A 328 4.29 28.30 4.93
C ARG A 328 4.79 27.85 3.57
N SER A 329 4.21 26.77 3.02
CA SER A 329 4.54 26.37 1.66
C SER A 329 3.87 27.34 0.69
N ARG A 330 4.52 27.66 -0.42
CA ARG A 330 3.85 28.27 -1.59
C ARG A 330 2.81 27.34 -2.20
N PHE A 331 2.87 26.06 -1.88
CA PHE A 331 2.02 25.01 -2.41
C PHE A 331 1.19 24.33 -1.30
N ASP A 332 0.74 25.11 -0.31
CA ASP A 332 -0.12 24.61 0.77
C ASP A 332 -1.31 23.83 0.19
N ASN A 333 -1.41 22.56 0.56
CA ASN A 333 -2.49 21.67 0.15
C ASN A 333 -3.43 21.46 1.35
N PRO A 334 -4.66 22.01 1.33
CA PRO A 334 -5.58 21.94 2.45
C PRO A 334 -6.06 20.52 2.76
N ASN A 335 -5.91 19.58 1.83
CA ASN A 335 -6.30 18.18 2.00
C ASN A 335 -5.22 17.35 2.72
N CYS A 336 -4.01 17.88 2.89
CA CYS A 336 -2.93 17.16 3.58
C CYS A 336 -2.86 17.55 5.07
N PRO A 337 -3.05 16.61 6.02
CA PRO A 337 -3.06 16.92 7.45
C PRO A 337 -1.68 17.33 7.98
N LYS A 338 -0.59 16.90 7.32
CA LYS A 338 0.79 17.29 7.63
C LYS A 338 1.50 17.75 6.35
N PRO A 339 2.23 18.87 6.36
CA PRO A 339 3.02 19.30 5.20
C PRO A 339 4.17 18.33 4.92
N ASN A 340 4.45 18.11 3.64
CA ASN A 340 5.56 17.26 3.19
C ASN A 340 6.91 17.99 3.35
N ILE A 341 7.78 17.52 4.24
CA ILE A 341 9.10 18.13 4.48
C ILE A 341 10.00 18.08 3.24
N CYS A 342 9.90 17.02 2.43
CA CYS A 342 10.72 16.89 1.24
C CYS A 342 10.33 17.92 0.18
N LEU A 343 9.03 18.17 0.01
CA LEU A 343 8.53 19.24 -0.85
C LEU A 343 9.00 20.61 -0.36
N LEU A 344 8.90 20.88 0.94
CA LEU A 344 9.35 22.16 1.53
C LEU A 344 10.85 22.41 1.31
N ILE A 345 11.69 21.39 1.48
CA ILE A 345 13.13 21.50 1.21
C ILE A 345 13.36 21.80 -0.28
N MET A 346 12.70 21.06 -1.19
CA MET A 346 12.83 21.32 -2.63
C MET A 346 12.37 22.73 -3.01
N GLU A 347 11.23 23.17 -2.49
CA GLU A 347 10.68 24.50 -2.69
C GLU A 347 11.66 25.59 -2.24
N HIS A 348 12.19 25.48 -1.02
CA HIS A 348 13.11 26.48 -0.48
C HIS A 348 14.41 26.55 -1.29
N LEU A 349 14.92 25.39 -1.73
CA LEU A 349 16.13 25.33 -2.55
C LEU A 349 15.89 25.82 -3.98
N TYR A 350 14.69 25.64 -4.52
CA TYR A 350 14.34 26.06 -5.87
C TYR A 350 14.13 27.58 -5.97
N PHE A 351 13.49 28.21 -4.98
CA PHE A 351 13.18 29.64 -4.98
C PHE A 351 14.24 30.53 -4.28
N VAL A 352 15.50 30.09 -4.22
CA VAL A 352 16.59 30.87 -3.59
C VAL A 352 16.80 32.20 -4.33
N PRO A 353 16.73 33.36 -3.65
CA PRO A 353 16.99 34.66 -4.27
C PRO A 353 18.40 34.72 -4.90
N GLY A 354 18.47 35.17 -6.16
CA GLY A 354 19.75 35.36 -6.87
C GLY A 354 20.33 34.11 -7.55
N LYS A 355 19.69 32.94 -7.44
CA LYS A 355 20.08 31.71 -8.15
C LYS A 355 18.91 31.21 -8.99
N ASP A 356 18.98 31.41 -10.31
CA ASP A 356 17.97 30.89 -11.22
C ASP A 356 18.26 29.42 -11.52
N LEU A 357 17.53 28.52 -10.86
CA LEU A 357 17.58 27.09 -11.12
C LEU A 357 16.69 26.68 -12.30
N ARG A 358 15.96 27.59 -12.95
CA ARG A 358 15.12 27.23 -14.10
C ARG A 358 16.00 26.64 -15.21
N PRO A 359 15.68 25.44 -15.71
CA PRO A 359 16.48 24.82 -16.75
C PRO A 359 16.47 25.70 -18.01
N ARG A 360 17.67 26.00 -18.54
CA ARG A 360 17.81 26.54 -19.89
C ARG A 360 17.31 25.49 -20.88
N ALA A 361 16.58 25.88 -21.91
CA ALA A 361 16.02 24.93 -22.87
C ALA A 361 17.14 24.10 -23.51
N PRO A 362 17.18 22.77 -23.32
CA PRO A 362 18.06 21.91 -24.10
C PRO A 362 17.40 21.58 -25.45
N GLU A 363 18.21 21.19 -26.43
CA GLU A 363 17.75 20.34 -27.53
C GLU A 363 17.52 18.95 -26.94
N ALA A 364 16.29 18.68 -26.50
CA ALA A 364 15.89 17.38 -25.99
C ALA A 364 15.40 16.51 -27.15
N ASP A 365 15.87 15.26 -27.22
CA ASP A 365 15.32 14.30 -28.18
C ASP A 365 13.90 13.85 -27.77
N GLU A 366 13.22 13.10 -28.65
CA GLU A 366 11.87 12.60 -28.37
C GLU A 366 11.78 11.77 -27.09
N LYS A 367 12.84 11.03 -26.78
CA LYS A 367 12.91 10.17 -25.60
C LYS A 367 12.99 11.01 -24.33
N ASP A 368 13.82 12.06 -24.33
CA ASP A 368 13.96 12.99 -23.22
C ASP A 368 12.67 13.76 -22.98
N LEU A 369 12.01 14.24 -24.05
CA LEU A 369 10.71 14.93 -23.97
C LEU A 369 9.64 14.04 -23.31
N CYS A 370 9.46 12.82 -23.81
CA CYS A 370 8.52 11.86 -23.23
C CYS A 370 8.84 11.57 -21.75
N SER A 371 10.11 11.31 -21.44
CA SER A 371 10.55 10.96 -20.09
C SER A 371 10.30 12.10 -19.10
N ILE A 372 10.53 13.35 -19.51
CA ILE A 372 10.28 14.54 -18.68
C ILE A 372 8.78 14.72 -18.44
N LEU A 373 7.96 14.68 -19.49
CA LEU A 373 6.51 14.91 -19.37
C LEU A 373 5.84 13.85 -18.50
N ILE A 374 6.19 12.59 -18.69
CA ILE A 374 5.63 11.48 -17.89
C ILE A 374 6.14 11.53 -16.45
N SER A 375 7.44 11.83 -16.25
CA SER A 375 7.98 12.01 -14.90
C SER A 375 7.28 13.16 -14.16
N THR A 376 6.88 14.20 -14.89
CA THR A 376 6.15 15.36 -14.34
C THR A 376 4.79 14.92 -13.81
N ILE A 377 4.01 14.16 -14.59
CA ILE A 377 2.68 13.67 -14.20
C ILE A 377 2.78 12.77 -12.97
N ILE A 378 3.71 11.80 -12.96
CA ILE A 378 3.90 10.90 -11.81
C ILE A 378 4.39 11.67 -10.58
N SER A 379 5.22 12.71 -10.76
CA SER A 379 5.72 13.53 -9.65
C SER A 379 4.65 14.47 -9.09
N LEU A 380 3.68 14.92 -9.89
CA LEU A 380 2.50 15.65 -9.39
C LEU A 380 1.72 14.78 -8.42
N ASP A 381 1.43 13.54 -8.81
CA ASP A 381 0.73 12.55 -7.96
C ASP A 381 1.48 12.27 -6.65
N GLU A 382 2.80 12.10 -6.72
CA GLU A 382 3.60 11.80 -5.53
C GLU A 382 3.79 13.00 -4.58
N LEU A 383 3.88 14.22 -5.11
CA LEU A 383 4.12 15.42 -4.28
C LEU A 383 2.85 16.05 -3.74
N PHE A 384 1.72 15.89 -4.44
CA PHE A 384 0.48 16.60 -4.16
C PHE A 384 -0.76 15.69 -4.03
N PRO A 385 -0.73 14.59 -3.27
CA PRO A 385 -1.95 13.81 -3.02
C PRO A 385 -2.98 14.64 -2.22
N PRO A 386 -4.29 14.39 -2.34
CA PRO A 386 -4.97 13.43 -3.22
C PRO A 386 -5.13 13.92 -4.67
N VAL A 387 -5.46 12.98 -5.60
CA VAL A 387 -5.48 13.23 -7.06
C VAL A 387 -6.23 14.49 -7.48
N HIS A 388 -7.41 14.73 -6.91
CA HIS A 388 -8.27 15.86 -7.27
C HIS A 388 -7.66 17.24 -6.97
N PHE A 389 -6.60 17.32 -6.16
CA PHE A 389 -5.91 18.59 -5.90
C PHE A 389 -5.06 19.04 -7.09
N TRP A 390 -4.33 18.12 -7.72
CA TRP A 390 -3.44 18.44 -8.84
C TRP A 390 -4.06 18.15 -10.20
N GLU A 391 -5.03 17.23 -10.28
CA GLU A 391 -5.69 16.87 -11.52
C GLU A 391 -6.55 18.03 -12.07
N GLY A 392 -7.34 18.70 -11.21
CA GLY A 392 -8.11 19.89 -11.61
C GLY A 392 -7.24 21.04 -12.12
N GLU A 393 -5.97 21.10 -11.72
CA GLU A 393 -5.02 22.05 -12.29
C GLU A 393 -4.69 21.72 -13.76
N LEU A 394 -4.79 20.46 -14.18
CA LEU A 394 -4.56 20.00 -15.56
C LEU A 394 -5.86 19.90 -16.40
N THR A 395 -7.03 19.80 -15.77
CA THR A 395 -8.31 19.55 -16.47
C THR A 395 -9.32 20.69 -16.33
N ASP A 396 -9.65 21.12 -15.11
CA ASP A 396 -10.72 22.08 -14.84
C ASP A 396 -10.39 23.47 -15.39
N LYS A 397 -9.13 23.89 -15.30
CA LYS A 397 -8.68 25.19 -15.85
C LYS A 397 -8.75 25.28 -17.36
N GLU A 398 -8.73 24.14 -18.05
CA GLU A 398 -8.91 24.07 -19.50
C GLU A 398 -10.40 24.03 -19.86
N ARG A 399 -11.25 23.37 -19.05
CA ARG A 399 -12.72 23.32 -19.22
C ARG A 399 -13.39 24.69 -19.05
N GLU A 400 -12.90 25.50 -18.13
CA GLU A 400 -13.43 26.85 -17.87
C GLU A 400 -12.97 27.89 -18.91
N SER A 401 -11.94 27.58 -19.70
CA SER A 401 -11.44 28.48 -20.72
C SER A 401 -12.15 28.23 -22.06
N SER A 402 -12.79 29.26 -22.63
CA SER A 402 -13.38 29.18 -23.97
C SER A 402 -12.34 29.24 -25.10
N SER A 403 -11.07 28.95 -24.80
CA SER A 403 -9.95 29.07 -25.73
C SER A 403 -9.82 27.79 -26.58
N PRO A 404 -9.66 27.88 -27.92
CA PRO A 404 -9.45 26.72 -28.78
C PRO A 404 -8.24 25.84 -28.41
N GLY A 405 -7.23 26.40 -27.71
CA GLY A 405 -6.03 25.66 -27.30
C GLY A 405 -6.22 24.75 -26.09
N ALA A 406 -7.30 24.93 -25.34
CA ALA A 406 -7.53 24.26 -24.07
C ALA A 406 -7.94 22.79 -24.22
N SER A 407 -8.87 22.55 -25.13
CA SER A 407 -9.29 21.21 -25.55
C SER A 407 -8.10 20.41 -26.10
N LEU A 408 -7.18 21.07 -26.80
CA LEU A 408 -6.04 20.43 -27.45
C LEU A 408 -4.99 19.94 -26.45
N ALA A 409 -4.69 20.72 -25.40
CA ALA A 409 -3.76 20.32 -24.35
C ALA A 409 -4.24 19.07 -23.62
N LEU A 410 -5.54 19.02 -23.30
CA LEU A 410 -6.17 17.88 -22.64
C LEU A 410 -6.17 16.63 -23.53
N GLU A 411 -6.48 16.76 -24.82
CA GLU A 411 -6.40 15.65 -25.78
C GLU A 411 -4.98 15.10 -25.91
N ASN A 412 -3.98 15.97 -26.02
CA ASN A 412 -2.59 15.56 -26.09
C ASN A 412 -2.13 14.88 -24.79
N LEU A 413 -2.61 15.37 -23.63
CA LEU A 413 -2.31 14.76 -22.33
C LEU A 413 -2.89 13.33 -22.25
N LYS A 414 -4.15 13.14 -22.68
CA LYS A 414 -4.78 11.81 -22.79
C LYS A 414 -3.96 10.88 -23.68
N TRP A 415 -3.51 11.38 -24.84
CA TRP A 415 -2.63 10.62 -25.75
C TRP A 415 -1.33 10.20 -25.04
N LEU A 416 -0.66 11.10 -24.33
CA LEU A 416 0.62 10.84 -23.67
C LEU A 416 0.55 9.68 -22.65
N VAL A 417 -0.53 9.63 -21.85
CA VAL A 417 -0.66 8.64 -20.76
C VAL A 417 -1.32 7.34 -21.20
N ARG A 418 -2.22 7.39 -22.19
CA ARG A 418 -3.02 6.23 -22.61
C ARG A 418 -2.36 5.43 -23.72
N ASP A 419 -1.88 6.12 -24.75
CA ASP A 419 -1.52 5.47 -26.01
C ASP A 419 -0.14 4.78 -25.94
N GLN A 420 0.07 3.80 -26.82
CA GLN A 420 1.26 2.96 -26.80
C GLN A 420 2.49 3.63 -27.41
N ALA A 421 2.30 4.59 -28.33
CA ALA A 421 3.40 5.24 -29.04
C ALA A 421 4.36 5.99 -28.09
N PRO A 422 3.89 6.84 -27.15
CA PRO A 422 4.76 7.41 -26.12
C PRO A 422 5.51 6.33 -25.33
N LYS A 423 4.79 5.28 -24.90
CA LYS A 423 5.35 4.15 -24.13
C LYS A 423 6.51 3.49 -24.85
N ASN A 424 6.36 3.21 -26.14
CA ASN A 424 7.42 2.59 -26.93
C ASN A 424 8.70 3.44 -26.93
N VAL A 425 8.56 4.76 -27.15
CA VAL A 425 9.69 5.70 -27.26
C VAL A 425 10.50 5.78 -25.97
N PHE A 426 9.85 6.04 -24.82
CA PHE A 426 10.60 6.20 -23.57
C PHE A 426 11.06 4.87 -22.96
N LEU A 427 10.38 3.76 -23.24
CA LEU A 427 10.83 2.41 -22.87
C LEU A 427 11.98 1.89 -23.75
N GLY A 428 12.34 2.63 -24.81
CA GLY A 428 13.44 2.25 -25.70
C GLY A 428 13.07 1.19 -26.74
N HIS A 429 11.77 0.90 -26.91
CA HIS A 429 11.27 0.18 -28.08
C HIS A 429 11.42 1.14 -29.28
N LYS A 430 12.29 0.80 -30.24
CA LYS A 430 12.70 1.71 -31.33
C LYS A 430 11.62 1.90 -32.41
N ASP A 431 10.51 2.52 -32.05
CA ASP A 431 9.52 3.06 -32.98
C ASP A 431 9.59 4.59 -32.96
N PRO A 432 9.96 5.27 -34.07
CA PRO A 432 9.97 6.72 -34.11
C PRO A 432 8.53 7.25 -34.09
N LEU A 433 8.31 8.37 -33.39
CA LEU A 433 7.00 9.03 -33.43
C LEU A 433 6.71 9.56 -34.83
N THR A 434 5.44 9.54 -35.21
CA THR A 434 4.97 10.22 -36.42
C THR A 434 5.13 11.73 -36.27
N ARG A 435 5.12 12.46 -37.39
CA ARG A 435 5.21 13.93 -37.37
C ARG A 435 4.10 14.58 -36.52
N GLU A 436 2.89 14.00 -36.55
CA GLU A 436 1.76 14.46 -35.76
C GLU A 436 2.00 14.25 -34.25
N GLU A 437 2.49 13.08 -33.85
CA GLU A 437 2.80 12.77 -32.45
C GLU A 437 3.93 13.63 -31.87
N LYS A 438 4.95 13.95 -32.68
CA LYS A 438 5.98 14.91 -32.28
C LYS A 438 5.41 16.30 -32.03
N GLU A 439 4.44 16.72 -32.85
CA GLU A 439 3.74 17.99 -32.66
C GLU A 439 2.95 17.99 -31.34
N LYS A 440 2.26 16.89 -31.02
CA LYS A 440 1.57 16.73 -29.72
C LYS A 440 2.53 16.88 -28.53
N LEU A 441 3.71 16.27 -28.60
CA LEU A 441 4.75 16.42 -27.56
C LEU A 441 5.23 17.86 -27.41
N ASN A 442 5.53 18.53 -28.52
CA ASN A 442 6.01 19.91 -28.50
C ASN A 442 4.95 20.88 -27.93
N GLN A 443 3.68 20.64 -28.27
CA GLN A 443 2.56 21.41 -27.74
C GLN A 443 2.41 21.20 -26.23
N LEU A 444 2.47 19.95 -25.75
CA LEU A 444 2.46 19.65 -24.31
C LEU A 444 3.63 20.29 -23.59
N TRP A 445 4.84 20.22 -24.16
CA TRP A 445 6.01 20.86 -23.60
C TRP A 445 5.82 22.37 -23.44
N GLY A 446 5.30 23.04 -24.47
CA GLY A 446 4.97 24.46 -24.43
C GLY A 446 3.93 24.78 -23.37
N TRP A 447 2.90 23.94 -23.27
CA TRP A 447 1.81 24.05 -22.30
C TRP A 447 2.31 23.94 -20.86
N PHE A 448 3.03 22.86 -20.50
CA PHE A 448 3.62 22.70 -19.16
C PHE A 448 4.57 23.86 -18.78
N ARG A 449 5.35 24.36 -19.75
CA ARG A 449 6.29 25.47 -19.54
C ARG A 449 5.57 26.78 -19.19
N GLN A 450 4.42 27.04 -19.81
CA GLN A 450 3.66 28.28 -19.65
C GLN A 450 2.41 28.10 -18.77
N HIS A 451 2.29 26.96 -18.11
CA HIS A 451 1.10 26.57 -17.38
C HIS A 451 0.73 27.61 -16.31
N PRO A 452 -0.56 28.00 -16.16
CA PRO A 452 -0.96 29.03 -15.20
C PRO A 452 -0.61 28.65 -13.76
N SER A 453 -0.80 27.37 -13.40
CA SER A 453 -0.43 26.82 -12.10
C SER A 453 1.06 26.94 -11.81
N GLN A 454 1.41 27.55 -10.68
CA GLN A 454 2.79 27.54 -10.20
C GLN A 454 3.23 26.14 -9.77
N THR A 455 2.30 25.33 -9.23
CA THR A 455 2.54 23.95 -8.81
C THR A 455 2.99 23.09 -9.98
N VAL A 456 2.23 23.10 -11.09
CA VAL A 456 2.55 22.35 -12.30
C VAL A 456 3.89 22.79 -12.88
N ARG A 457 4.15 24.10 -12.97
CA ARG A 457 5.43 24.63 -13.46
C ARG A 457 6.61 24.21 -12.60
N PHE A 458 6.47 24.23 -11.28
CA PHE A 458 7.51 23.81 -10.35
C PHE A 458 7.87 22.32 -10.56
N VAL A 459 6.87 21.44 -10.61
CA VAL A 459 7.14 20.00 -10.82
C VAL A 459 7.74 19.74 -12.20
N PHE A 460 7.23 20.41 -13.23
CA PHE A 460 7.78 20.32 -14.58
C PHE A 460 9.25 20.76 -14.63
N ASP A 461 9.60 21.87 -13.98
CA ASP A 461 10.98 22.33 -13.91
C ASP A 461 11.89 21.39 -13.11
N VAL A 462 11.39 20.80 -12.02
CA VAL A 462 12.10 19.76 -11.27
C VAL A 462 12.42 18.55 -12.17
N SER A 463 11.46 18.08 -12.97
CA SER A 463 11.70 17.01 -13.95
C SER A 463 12.67 17.44 -15.04
N ARG A 464 12.55 18.66 -15.59
CA ARG A 464 13.49 19.22 -16.58
C ARG A 464 14.91 19.40 -16.05
N LEU A 465 15.09 19.56 -14.74
CA LEU A 465 16.41 19.61 -14.12
C LEU A 465 17.09 18.24 -14.09
N GLY A 466 16.35 17.15 -14.32
CA GLY A 466 16.86 15.78 -14.35
C GLY A 466 16.31 14.90 -13.21
N VAL A 467 15.31 15.34 -12.46
CA VAL A 467 14.59 14.48 -11.50
C VAL A 467 13.56 13.65 -12.26
N LEU A 468 14.04 12.58 -12.89
CA LEU A 468 13.25 11.69 -13.74
C LEU A 468 12.91 10.38 -13.03
N ARG A 469 11.80 9.77 -13.46
CA ARG A 469 11.44 8.38 -13.17
C ARG A 469 12.36 7.41 -13.92
N GLN A 470 12.55 6.22 -13.37
CA GLN A 470 13.37 5.17 -13.96
C GLN A 470 12.46 4.19 -14.68
N PHE A 471 12.63 4.02 -15.99
CA PHE A 471 11.83 3.10 -16.78
C PHE A 471 12.71 1.96 -17.31
N PRO A 472 12.22 0.71 -17.31
CA PRO A 472 10.81 0.29 -17.13
C PRO A 472 10.34 0.15 -15.66
N GLU A 473 11.19 0.38 -14.66
CA GLU A 473 10.92 0.07 -13.26
C GLU A 473 9.68 0.81 -12.69
N ASP A 474 9.50 2.07 -13.07
CA ASP A 474 8.43 2.96 -12.60
C ASP A 474 7.17 2.92 -13.51
N ILE A 475 7.07 1.99 -14.47
CA ILE A 475 5.93 1.95 -15.40
C ILE A 475 4.59 1.75 -14.69
N ALA A 476 4.57 0.98 -13.60
CA ALA A 476 3.38 0.76 -12.79
C ALA A 476 2.87 2.05 -12.13
N LEU A 477 3.76 3.02 -11.85
CA LEU A 477 3.37 4.33 -11.33
C LEU A 477 2.63 5.15 -12.40
N LEU A 478 3.02 5.03 -13.67
CA LEU A 478 2.31 5.68 -14.78
C LEU A 478 0.90 5.09 -14.93
N GLU A 479 0.78 3.77 -14.96
CA GLU A 479 -0.51 3.08 -15.09
C GLU A 479 -1.44 3.42 -13.93
N ARG A 480 -0.90 3.45 -12.69
CA ARG A 480 -1.63 3.89 -11.51
C ARG A 480 -2.11 5.33 -11.68
N THR A 481 -1.23 6.25 -12.05
CA THR A 481 -1.57 7.67 -12.19
C THR A 481 -2.65 7.86 -13.26
N TYR A 482 -2.55 7.15 -14.38
CA TYR A 482 -3.59 7.12 -15.41
C TYR A 482 -4.93 6.63 -14.86
N HIS A 483 -4.96 5.54 -14.11
CA HIS A 483 -6.19 5.01 -13.52
C HIS A 483 -6.84 5.97 -12.52
N LEU A 484 -6.07 6.82 -11.85
CA LEU A 484 -6.60 7.82 -10.92
C LEU A 484 -7.24 9.02 -11.65
N ILE A 485 -6.76 9.37 -12.83
CA ILE A 485 -7.22 10.56 -13.58
C ILE A 485 -8.15 10.25 -14.76
N LYS A 486 -8.19 9.00 -15.24
CA LYS A 486 -8.95 8.63 -16.46
C LYS A 486 -10.43 9.00 -16.40
N ASP A 487 -11.06 8.89 -15.23
CA ASP A 487 -12.50 9.14 -15.10
C ASP A 487 -12.78 10.65 -15.21
N TYR A 488 -11.87 11.48 -14.68
CA TYR A 488 -11.90 12.93 -14.84
C TYR A 488 -11.54 13.39 -16.25
N PHE A 489 -10.87 12.55 -17.04
CA PHE A 489 -10.65 12.80 -18.46
C PHE A 489 -11.86 12.41 -19.33
N GLU A 490 -12.76 11.56 -18.85
CA GLU A 490 -13.91 11.06 -19.62
C GLU A 490 -15.23 11.79 -19.30
N GLU A 491 -15.36 12.40 -18.12
CA GLU A 491 -16.42 13.38 -17.79
C GLU A 491 -16.29 14.67 -18.60
#